data_AF-A0A5M3MH86-F1
#
_entry.id   AF-A0A5M3MH86-F1
#
_cell.length_a   1.000
_cell.length_b   1.000
_cell.length_c   1.000
_cell.angle_alpha   90.00
_cell.angle_beta   90.00
_cell.angle_gamma   90.00
#
_symmetry.space_group_name_H-M   'P 1'
#
loop_
_entity.id
_entity.type
_entity.pdbx_description
1 polymer ?
#
loop_
_entity_poly.entity_id
_entity_poly.type
_entity_poly.pdbx_seq_one_letter_code
_entity_poly.pdbx_strand_id
1 'polypeptide(L)' 'DGLMGMGYPAISSYGALPVFNTFVSQGQTDAGVFGFKLTSSGAELTIGSVGQSAVSGDFTYAPV' A
#
# COMPACT_ATOMS: atom_id res chain seq x y z
N ASP A 1 -10.31 5.51 -16.90
CA ASP A 1 -11.03 5.34 -15.65
C ASP A 1 -10.74 3.94 -15.14
N GLY A 2 -10.09 3.81 -13.99
CA GLY A 2 -9.53 2.55 -13.52
C GLY A 2 -9.42 2.53 -12.00
N LEU A 3 -10.19 1.65 -11.37
CA LEU A 3 -10.16 1.44 -9.93
C LEU A 3 -9.10 0.38 -9.63
N MET A 4 -8.05 0.75 -8.91
CA MET A 4 -7.01 -0.17 -8.45
C MET A 4 -7.31 -0.64 -7.02
N GLY A 5 -7.69 -1.91 -6.88
CA GLY A 5 -7.92 -2.53 -5.58
C GLY A 5 -6.60 -2.73 -4.82
N MET A 6 -6.51 -2.16 -3.61
CA MET A 6 -5.40 -2.34 -2.67
C MET A 6 -5.86 -2.91 -1.31
N GLY A 7 -7.11 -3.37 -1.23
CA GLY A 7 -7.67 -4.02 -0.04
C GLY A 7 -7.34 -5.51 0.02
N TYR A 8 -7.74 -6.15 1.12
CA TYR A 8 -7.56 -7.60 1.28
C TYR A 8 -8.23 -8.39 0.15
N PRO A 9 -7.63 -9.51 -0.32
CA PRO A 9 -8.25 -10.36 -1.33
C PRO A 9 -9.67 -10.82 -0.98
N ALA A 10 -9.96 -10.96 0.32
CA ALA A 10 -11.27 -11.37 0.84
C ALA A 10 -12.43 -10.43 0.48
N ILE A 11 -12.14 -9.17 0.12
CA ILE A 11 -13.15 -8.19 -0.33
C ILE A 11 -13.08 -7.92 -1.85
N SER A 12 -12.25 -8.65 -2.59
CA SER A 12 -12.15 -8.54 -4.05
C SER A 12 -13.37 -9.17 -4.72
N SER A 13 -14.23 -8.35 -5.32
CA SER A 13 -15.41 -8.84 -6.06
C SER A 13 -15.04 -9.67 -7.31
N TYR A 14 -13.78 -9.63 -7.75
CA TYR A 14 -13.30 -10.29 -8.97
C TYR A 14 -12.48 -11.57 -8.71
N GLY A 15 -12.22 -11.94 -7.45
CA GLY A 15 -11.37 -13.10 -7.11
C GLY A 15 -9.91 -12.99 -7.57
N ALA A 16 -9.55 -11.91 -8.28
CA ALA A 16 -8.21 -11.60 -8.71
C ALA A 16 -7.41 -11.06 -7.53
N LEU A 17 -6.14 -11.48 -7.45
CA LEU A 17 -5.17 -10.93 -6.52
C LEU A 17 -5.08 -9.41 -6.75
N PRO A 18 -5.28 -8.58 -5.70
CA PRO A 18 -5.00 -7.16 -5.77
C PRO A 18 -3.60 -6.92 -6.33
N VAL A 19 -3.40 -5.86 -7.10
CA VAL A 19 -2.11 -5.56 -7.77
C VAL A 19 -0.96 -5.53 -6.76
N PHE A 20 -1.23 -5.01 -5.56
CA PHE A 20 -0.29 -5.02 -4.44
C PHE A 20 0.12 -6.44 -4.02
N ASN A 21 -0.83 -7.36 -3.83
CA ASN A 21 -0.54 -8.75 -3.48
C ASN A 21 0.28 -9.46 -4.57
N THR A 22 0.12 -9.05 -5.82
CA THR A 22 0.94 -9.55 -6.93
C THR A 22 2.39 -9.09 -6.79
N PHE A 23 2.64 -7.82 -6.49
CA PHE A 23 4.00 -7.32 -6.28
C PHE A 23 4.68 -7.93 -5.05
N VAL A 24 3.93 -8.11 -3.95
CA VAL A 24 4.43 -8.79 -2.76
C VAL A 24 4.76 -10.26 -3.06
N SER A 25 3.88 -10.99 -3.75
CA SER A 25 4.11 -12.41 -4.08
C SER A 25 5.23 -12.63 -5.09
N GLN A 26 5.49 -11.66 -5.97
CA GLN A 26 6.61 -11.68 -6.93
C GLN A 26 7.93 -11.14 -6.35
N GLY A 27 7.96 -10.80 -5.06
CA GLY A 27 9.17 -10.27 -4.40
C GLY A 27 9.65 -8.94 -4.98
N GLN A 28 8.75 -8.16 -5.58
CA GLN A 28 9.05 -6.85 -6.17
C GLN A 28 8.96 -5.71 -5.14
N THR A 29 8.76 -6.05 -3.85
CA THR A 29 8.64 -5.11 -2.74
C THR A 29 9.56 -5.52 -1.60
N ASP A 30 10.22 -4.56 -0.96
CA ASP A 30 11.05 -4.81 0.22
C ASP A 30 10.22 -5.30 1.43
N ALA A 31 8.98 -4.81 1.56
CA ALA A 31 8.03 -5.25 2.57
C ALA A 31 6.59 -5.27 2.04
N GLY A 32 5.75 -6.13 2.62
CA GLY A 32 4.31 -6.21 2.33
C GLY A 32 3.49 -5.04 2.89
N VAL A 33 3.97 -3.81 2.75
CA VAL A 33 3.32 -2.57 3.18
C VAL A 33 3.18 -1.56 2.04
N PHE A 34 2.21 -0.67 2.15
CA PHE A 34 2.09 0.54 1.33
C PHE A 34 1.79 1.74 2.24
N GLY A 35 2.20 2.94 1.82
CA GLY A 35 2.01 4.18 2.56
C GLY A 35 1.29 5.23 1.73
N PHE A 36 0.36 5.96 2.35
CA PHE A 36 -0.27 7.14 1.77
C PHE A 36 0.26 8.40 2.44
N LYS A 37 0.79 9.32 1.65
CA LYS A 37 1.06 10.70 2.05
C LYS A 37 -0.06 11.58 1.52
N LEU A 38 -0.93 12.06 2.41
CA LEU A 38 -2.04 12.92 2.04
C LEU A 38 -1.69 14.38 2.34
N THR A 39 -1.54 15.18 1.29
CA THR A 39 -1.25 16.63 1.38
C THR A 39 -2.15 17.39 0.41
N SER A 40 -2.30 18.71 0.62
CA SER A 40 -3.05 19.59 -0.28
C SER A 40 -2.43 19.69 -1.68
N SER A 41 -1.12 19.48 -1.79
CA SER A 41 -0.39 19.35 -3.05
C SER A 41 0.76 18.35 -2.87
N GLY A 42 0.91 17.38 -3.78
CA GLY A 42 1.96 16.36 -3.71
C GLY A 42 1.58 15.14 -2.87
N ALA A 43 0.30 14.74 -2.93
CA ALA A 43 -0.12 13.46 -2.37
C ALA A 43 0.59 12.31 -3.09
N GLU A 44 1.05 11.34 -2.33
CA GLU A 44 1.88 10.24 -2.82
C GLU A 44 1.40 8.90 -2.28
N LEU A 45 1.52 7.87 -3.10
CA LEU A 45 1.35 6.47 -2.71
C LEU A 45 2.70 5.77 -2.90
N THR A 46 3.24 5.21 -1.83
CA THR A 46 4.46 4.40 -1.86
C THR A 46 4.11 2.93 -1.71
N ILE A 47 4.67 2.07 -2.55
CA ILE A 47 4.47 0.62 -2.54
C ILE A 47 5.78 -0.06 -2.11
N GLY A 48 5.69 -1.02 -1.19
CA GLY A 48 6.83 -1.76 -0.69
C GLY A 48 7.59 -1.08 0.46
N SER A 49 7.25 0.16 0.76
CA SER A 49 7.71 0.91 1.94
C SER A 49 6.71 2.02 2.28
N VAL A 50 6.93 2.69 3.41
CA VAL A 50 6.13 3.84 3.88
C VAL A 50 6.80 5.19 3.61
N GLY A 51 7.87 5.21 2.80
CA GLY A 51 8.61 6.43 2.46
C GLY A 51 9.22 7.10 3.70
N GLN A 52 10.33 6.56 4.23
CA GLN A 52 10.97 7.04 5.47
C GLN A 52 11.34 8.54 5.46
N SER A 53 11.54 9.15 4.29
CA SER A 53 11.80 10.58 4.13
C SER A 53 10.54 11.46 4.22
N ALA A 54 9.34 10.87 4.19
CA ALA A 54 8.07 11.58 4.25
C ALA A 54 7.46 11.64 5.66
N VAL A 55 8.02 10.92 6.64
CA VAL A 55 7.47 10.77 8.00
C VAL A 55 8.58 11.00 9.03
N SER A 56 8.27 11.72 10.12
CA SER A 56 9.16 11.86 11.27
C SER A 56 8.54 11.20 12.51
N GLY A 57 9.38 10.62 13.37
CA GLY A 57 8.95 9.89 14.56
C GLY A 57 8.66 8.40 14.29
N ASP A 58 8.23 7.70 15.35
CA ASP A 58 7.98 6.26 15.31
C ASP A 58 6.55 5.93 14.85
N PHE A 59 6.42 4.81 14.13
CA PHE A 59 5.11 4.29 13.72
C PHE A 59 4.36 3.67 14.89
N THR A 60 3.09 4.04 15.05
CA THR A 60 2.15 3.36 15.95
C THR A 60 1.26 2.43 15.14
N TYR A 61 1.22 1.14 15.50
CA TYR A 61 0.40 0.14 14.82
C TYR A 61 -0.86 -0.16 15.62
N ALA A 62 -2.01 -0.07 14.98
CA ALA A 62 -3.28 -0.54 15.52
C ALA A 62 -3.57 -1.97 15.00
N PRO A 63 -4.07 -2.89 15.84
CA PRO A 63 -4.51 -4.21 15.38
C PRO A 63 -5.70 -4.07 14.41
N VAL A 64 -5.79 -5.02 13.48
CA VAL A 64 -6.87 -5.12 12.47
C VAL A 64 -8.12 -5.80 13.03
#